data_AF-A0A918EM72-F1
#
_entry.id   AF-A0A918EM72-F1
#
_cell.length_a   1.000
_cell.length_b   1.000
_cell.length_c   1.000
_cell.angle_alpha   90.00
_cell.angle_beta   90.00
_cell.angle_gamma   90.00
#
_symmetry.space_group_name_H-M   'P 1'
#
loop_
_entity.id
_entity.type
_entity.pdbx_description
1 polymer ?
#
loop_
_entity_poly.entity_id
_entity_poly.type
_entity_poly.pdbx_seq_one_letter_code
_entity_poly.pdbx_strand_id
1 'polypeptide(L)'
;MNVQALTDPFGRLLWASPALPGSTHDLTAARTHGIVDALTDADLECLADKAYQGAGGSIRVPFRGRRLKWWQHRHNSTHAKFRYLGEQAMATPKGWRLL
;
A
#
# COMPACT_ATOMS: atom_id res chain seq x y z
N MET A 1 12.83 1.91 -10.39
CA MET A 1 12.11 0.62 -10.36
C MET A 1 10.91 0.75 -9.44
N ASN A 2 9.83 0.03 -9.71
CA ASN A 2 8.66 -0.07 -8.85
C ASN A 2 8.58 -1.50 -8.30
N VAL A 3 8.63 -1.65 -6.97
CA VAL A 3 8.48 -2.93 -6.27
C VAL A 3 7.31 -2.77 -5.33
N GLN A 4 6.38 -3.72 -5.40
CA GLN A 4 5.23 -3.80 -4.50
C GLN A 4 5.60 -4.69 -3.31
N ALA A 5 5.09 -4.37 -2.13
CA ALA A 5 5.36 -5.15 -0.93
C ALA A 5 4.12 -5.22 -0.05
N LEU A 6 3.96 -6.37 0.60
CA LEU A 6 2.93 -6.62 1.60
C LEU A 6 3.60 -6.81 2.95
N THR A 7 3.04 -6.16 3.97
CA THR A 7 3.52 -6.26 5.35
C THR A 7 2.38 -6.67 6.27
N ASP A 8 2.71 -7.35 7.36
CA ASP A 8 1.75 -7.57 8.43
C ASP A 8 1.47 -6.25 9.20
N PRO A 9 0.46 -6.23 10.09
CA PRO A 9 0.15 -5.05 10.91
C PRO A 9 1.27 -4.62 11.88
N PHE A 10 2.30 -5.44 12.07
CA PHE A 10 3.45 -5.17 12.93
C PHE A 10 4.68 -4.69 12.14
N GLY A 11 4.55 -4.50 10.82
CA GLY A 11 5.63 -4.04 9.95
C GLY A 11 6.60 -5.13 9.52
N ARG A 12 6.24 -6.41 9.60
CA ARG A 12 7.06 -7.49 9.03
C ARG A 12 6.76 -7.63 7.55
N LEU A 13 7.80 -7.69 6.73
CA LEU A 13 7.66 -7.95 5.29
C LEU A 13 7.16 -9.39 5.08
N LEU A 14 6.00 -9.54 4.47
CA LEU A 14 5.40 -10.84 4.13
C LEU A 14 5.75 -11.26 2.71
N TRP A 15 5.80 -10.30 1.79
CA TRP A 15 6.03 -10.55 0.38
C TRP A 15 6.53 -9.29 -0.33
N ALA A 16 7.35 -9.47 -1.37
CA ALA A 16 7.78 -8.42 -2.29
C ALA A 16 7.70 -8.90 -3.74
N SER A 17 7.28 -8.02 -4.64
CA SER A 17 7.13 -8.33 -6.06
C SER A 17 8.47 -8.30 -6.80
N PRO A 18 8.56 -8.96 -7.97
CA PRO A 18 9.54 -8.60 -8.98
C PRO A 18 9.47 -7.10 -9.32
N ALA A 19 10.61 -6.51 -9.67
CA ALA A 19 10.69 -5.10 -10.01
C ALA A 19 10.07 -4.81 -11.39
N LEU A 20 9.25 -3.76 -11.47
CA LEU A 20 8.76 -3.15 -12.70
C LEU A 20 9.50 -1.84 -13.01
N PRO A 21 9.36 -1.29 -14.24
CA PRO A 21 9.88 0.04 -14.56
C PRO A 21 9.44 1.09 -13.53
N GLY A 22 10.34 2.02 -13.20
CA GLY A 22 10.04 3.06 -12.19
C GLY A 22 8.92 4.03 -12.59
N SER A 23 8.59 4.08 -13.89
CA SER A 23 7.48 4.88 -14.43
C SER A 23 6.12 4.18 -14.31
N THR A 24 6.07 2.90 -13.92
CA THR A 24 4.81 2.19 -13.73
C THR A 24 4.10 2.74 -12.50
N HIS A 25 2.86 3.19 -12.69
CA HIS A 25 1.99 3.67 -11.61
C HIS A 25 1.73 2.53 -10.60
N ASP A 26 1.73 2.84 -9.29
CA ASP A 26 1.63 1.83 -8.23
C ASP A 26 0.40 0.94 -8.34
N LEU A 27 -0.76 1.54 -8.63
CA LEU A 27 -1.97 0.75 -8.86
C LEU A 27 -1.86 -0.20 -10.06
N THR A 28 -1.18 0.23 -11.13
CA THR A 28 -0.93 -0.63 -12.28
C THR A 28 0.01 -1.77 -11.90
N ALA A 29 1.07 -1.49 -11.15
CA ALA A 29 2.00 -2.51 -10.66
C ALA A 29 1.28 -3.54 -9.78
N ALA A 30 0.45 -3.10 -8.83
CA ALA A 30 -0.32 -4.01 -7.98
C ALA A 30 -1.31 -4.89 -8.76
N ARG A 31 -1.98 -4.34 -9.78
CA ARG A 31 -2.85 -5.13 -10.68
C ARG A 31 -2.06 -6.12 -11.53
N THR A 32 -0.93 -5.69 -12.10
CA THR A 32 -0.03 -6.57 -12.87
C THR A 32 0.44 -7.77 -12.04
N HIS A 33 0.66 -7.56 -10.75
CA HIS A 33 1.05 -8.63 -9.82
C HIS A 33 -0.13 -9.38 -9.17
N GLY A 34 -1.38 -9.08 -9.53
CA GLY A 34 -2.57 -9.75 -9.00
C GLY A 34 -2.85 -9.49 -7.52
N ILE A 35 -2.22 -8.48 -6.92
CA ILE A 35 -2.30 -8.20 -5.47
C ILE A 35 -3.74 -7.85 -5.06
N VAL A 36 -4.41 -7.03 -5.87
CA VAL A 36 -5.78 -6.56 -5.58
C VAL A 36 -6.76 -7.73 -5.59
N ASP A 37 -6.65 -8.60 -6.59
CA ASP A 37 -7.54 -9.76 -6.73
C ASP A 37 -7.27 -10.78 -5.64
N ALA A 38 -5.99 -11.11 -5.38
CA ALA A 38 -5.61 -12.05 -4.32
C ALA A 38 -6.08 -11.62 -2.93
N LEU A 39 -5.99 -10.33 -2.60
CA LEU A 39 -6.49 -9.81 -1.32
C LEU A 39 -8.03 -9.82 -1.24
N THR A 40 -8.69 -9.61 -2.37
CA THR A 40 -10.15 -9.65 -2.46
C THR A 40 -10.67 -11.08 -2.33
N ASP A 41 -10.07 -12.03 -3.04
CA ASP A 41 -10.43 -13.45 -3.01
C ASP A 41 -10.19 -14.06 -1.62
N ALA A 42 -9.18 -13.57 -0.90
CA ALA A 42 -8.86 -14.00 0.47
C ALA A 42 -9.68 -13.26 1.56
N ASP A 43 -10.52 -12.29 1.19
CA ASP A 43 -11.25 -11.41 2.13
C ASP A 43 -10.32 -10.71 3.16
N LEU A 44 -9.14 -10.29 2.71
CA LEU A 44 -8.12 -9.64 3.54
C LEU A 44 -8.11 -8.12 3.30
N GLU A 45 -8.53 -7.35 4.30
CA GLU A 45 -8.41 -5.90 4.26
C GLU A 45 -6.94 -5.44 4.29
N CYS A 46 -6.58 -4.56 3.36
CA CYS A 46 -5.23 -4.02 3.25
C CYS A 46 -5.25 -2.49 3.18
N LEU A 47 -4.36 -1.85 3.95
CA LEU A 47 -4.22 -0.39 3.98
C LEU A 47 -3.17 0.08 2.98
N ALA A 48 -3.60 0.78 1.93
CA ALA A 48 -2.73 1.29 0.88
C ALA A 48 -2.70 2.82 0.87
N ASP A 49 -1.65 3.41 0.28
CA ASP A 49 -1.57 4.86 0.16
C ASP A 49 -2.49 5.40 -0.96
N LYS A 50 -2.41 6.72 -1.19
CA LYS A 50 -3.26 7.43 -2.16
C LYS A 50 -2.99 7.03 -3.61
N ALA A 51 -1.84 6.46 -3.94
CA ALA A 51 -1.53 6.01 -5.30
C ALA A 51 -2.37 4.79 -5.71
N TYR A 52 -2.98 4.09 -4.75
CA TYR A 52 -3.88 2.96 -4.97
C TYR A 52 -5.36 3.37 -5.05
N GLN A 53 -5.65 4.67 -5.16
CA GLN A 53 -7.02 5.14 -5.33
C GLN A 53 -7.65 4.49 -6.56
N GLY A 54 -8.82 3.86 -6.37
CA GLY A 54 -9.51 3.13 -7.44
C GLY A 54 -9.11 1.67 -7.57
N ALA A 55 -8.34 1.12 -6.63
CA ALA A 55 -8.08 -0.32 -6.54
C ALA A 55 -9.37 -1.14 -6.41
N GLY A 56 -10.28 -0.73 -5.53
CA GLY A 56 -11.49 -1.49 -5.22
C GLY A 56 -11.21 -2.68 -4.30
N GLY A 57 -12.20 -3.56 -4.15
CA GLY A 57 -12.08 -4.78 -3.34
C GLY A 57 -11.74 -4.48 -1.88
N SER A 58 -10.80 -5.25 -1.34
CA SER A 58 -10.35 -5.17 0.06
C SER A 58 -9.29 -4.10 0.33
N ILE A 59 -8.94 -3.28 -0.68
CA ILE A 59 -7.94 -2.20 -0.53
C ILE A 59 -8.58 -0.94 0.04
N ARG A 60 -8.12 -0.50 1.21
CA ARG A 60 -8.55 0.73 1.89
C ARG A 60 -7.51 1.83 1.71
N VAL A 61 -7.95 2.97 1.18
CA VAL A 61 -7.12 4.16 0.90
C VAL A 61 -7.67 5.39 1.62
N PRO A 62 -6.82 6.37 1.99
CA PRO A 62 -7.28 7.57 2.65
C PRO A 62 -8.07 8.49 1.69
N PHE A 63 -9.02 9.25 2.21
CA PHE A 63 -9.80 10.20 1.43
C PHE A 63 -8.92 11.35 0.89
N ARG A 64 -9.14 11.73 -0.38
CA ARG A 64 -8.48 12.85 -1.06
C ARG A 64 -9.43 14.04 -1.21
N GLY A 65 -8.93 15.26 -0.96
CA GLY A 65 -9.69 16.51 -1.19
C GLY A 65 -9.25 17.65 -0.28
N ARG A 66 -9.68 18.89 -0.61
CA ARG A 66 -9.38 20.10 0.19
C ARG A 66 -10.36 20.34 1.34
N ARG A 67 -11.59 19.82 1.26
CA ARG A 67 -12.66 20.03 2.25
C ARG A 67 -13.17 18.69 2.76
N LEU A 68 -12.35 18.02 3.54
CA LEU A 68 -12.73 16.75 4.16
C LEU A 68 -13.62 17.01 5.37
N LYS A 69 -14.64 16.16 5.54
CA LYS A 69 -15.46 16.15 6.76
C LYS A 69 -14.62 15.66 7.93
N TRP A 70 -14.99 16.03 9.16
CA TRP A 70 -14.27 15.63 10.38
C TRP A 70 -14.03 14.11 10.46
N TRP A 71 -15.02 13.29 10.12
CA TRP A 71 -14.88 11.83 10.14
C TRP A 71 -13.89 11.30 9.08
N GLN A 72 -13.74 11.98 7.93
CA GLN A 72 -12.75 11.64 6.91
C GLN A 72 -11.34 11.99 7.37
N HIS A 73 -11.18 13.12 8.08
CA HIS A 73 -9.92 13.44 8.76
C HIS A 73 -9.56 12.37 9.78
N ARG A 74 -10.50 11.96 10.64
CA ARG A 74 -10.28 10.89 11.62
C ARG A 74 -9.89 9.57 10.94
N HIS A 75 -10.59 9.18 9.87
CA HIS A 75 -10.22 8.00 9.07
C HIS A 75 -8.78 8.11 8.55
N ASN A 76 -8.42 9.22 7.91
CA ASN A 76 -7.07 9.43 7.38
C ASN A 76 -5.99 9.40 8.46
N SER A 77 -6.26 9.97 9.65
CA SER A 77 -5.33 9.94 10.78
C SER A 77 -5.14 8.53 11.34
N THR A 78 -6.21 7.75 11.49
CA THR A 78 -6.11 6.35 11.92
C THR A 78 -5.40 5.51 10.87
N HIS A 79 -5.75 5.69 9.60
CA HIS A 79 -5.12 5.02 8.46
C HIS A 79 -3.60 5.26 8.43
N ALA A 80 -3.17 6.52 8.56
CA ALA A 80 -1.75 6.88 8.60
C ALA A 80 -1.00 6.25 9.79
N LYS A 81 -1.63 6.13 10.96
CA LYS A 81 -1.00 5.50 12.15
C LYS A 81 -0.71 4.02 11.92
N PHE A 82 -1.64 3.28 11.32
CA PHE A 82 -1.41 1.87 11.00
C PHE A 82 -0.39 1.70 9.87
N ARG A 83 -0.44 2.58 8.87
CA ARG A 83 0.51 2.56 7.75
C ARG A 83 1.95 2.86 8.14
N TYR A 84 2.18 3.64 9.19
CA TYR A 84 3.52 4.02 9.63
C TYR A 84 4.45 2.80 9.77
N LEU A 85 3.97 1.68 10.32
CA LEU A 85 4.77 0.46 10.47
C LEU A 85 5.13 -0.19 9.13
N GLY A 86 4.19 -0.24 8.18
CA GLY A 86 4.47 -0.73 6.82
C GLY A 86 5.45 0.20 6.07
N GLU A 87 5.39 1.51 6.30
CA GLU A 87 6.32 2.47 5.73
C GLU A 87 7.74 2.31 6.29
N GLN A 88 7.88 2.06 7.60
CA GLN A 88 9.17 1.71 8.21
C GLN A 88 9.73 0.41 7.63
N ALA A 89 8.90 -0.62 7.48
CA ALA A 89 9.28 -1.89 6.86
C ALA A 89 9.84 -1.70 5.45
N MET A 90 9.27 -0.77 4.68
CA MET A 90 9.74 -0.44 3.33
C MET A 90 10.92 0.53 3.27
N ALA A 91 11.21 1.25 4.36
CA ALA A 91 12.39 2.10 4.43
C ALA A 91 13.68 1.27 4.55
N THR A 92 13.63 0.14 5.27
CA THR A 92 14.80 -0.71 5.50
C THR A 92 15.40 -1.28 4.20
N PRO A 93 14.62 -1.90 3.28
CA PRO A 93 15.16 -2.41 2.01
C PRO A 93 15.71 -1.31 1.09
N LYS A 94 15.20 -0.08 1.16
CA LYS A 94 15.70 1.04 0.34
C LYS A 94 17.13 1.43 0.70
N GLY A 95 17.59 1.09 1.91
CA GLY A 95 18.98 1.27 2.35
C GLY A 95 19.91 0.12 1.95
N TRP A 96 19.38 -0.99 1.41
CA TRP A 96 20.20 -2.12 1.03
C TRP A 96 21.00 -1.80 -0.23
N ARG A 97 22.32 -2.01 -0.17
CA ARG A 97 23.17 -2.02 -1.36
C ARG A 97 23.19 -3.45 -1.87
N LEU A 98 22.78 -3.63 -3.13
CA LEU A 98 23.00 -4.89 -3.83
C LEU A 98 24.52 -5.09 -3.94
N LEU A 99 25.02 -6.22 -3.45
CA LEU A 99 26.42 -6.64 -3.57
C LEU A 99 26.68 -7.28 -4.94
#